data_AF-A0AAJ2CB20-F1
#
_entry.id   AF-A0AAJ2CB20-F1
#
_cell.length_a   1.000
_cell.length_b   1.000
_cell.length_c   1.000
_cell.angle_alpha   90.00
_cell.angle_beta   90.00
_cell.angle_gamma   90.00
#
_symmetry.space_group_name_H-M   'P 1'
#
loop_
_entity.id
_entity.type
_entity.pdbx_description
1 polymer ?
#
loop_
_entity_poly.entity_id
_entity_poly.type
_entity_poly.pdbx_seq_one_letter_code
_entity_poly.pdbx_strand_id
1 'polypeptide(L)'
;MILDAAPATFAAELRFDPARWTHRLGFRTAPDGGHYILGDGRIMHRIWLRCDPACVPLSALIAFDAMTETRLQTVSDLERWLRGRASASTVSRPTSYQSQRLDLLLSILDLRGERDVTNHEVACRHIYPRLDLGRGAAWKASPERRRTQRLIREAEALAAGGYRALLAGRAGRQK
;
A
#
# COMPACT_ATOMS: atom_id res chain seq x y z
N MET A 1 4.09 -3.77 -11.16
CA MET A 1 4.39 -3.49 -12.57
C MET A 1 4.66 -4.80 -13.28
N ILE A 2 4.32 -4.90 -14.56
CA ILE A 2 4.56 -6.08 -15.38
C ILE A 2 5.69 -5.74 -16.35
N LEU A 3 6.74 -6.57 -16.35
CA LEU A 3 7.85 -6.48 -17.28
C LEU A 3 7.88 -7.73 -18.15
N ASP A 4 8.21 -7.52 -19.42
CA ASP A 4 8.32 -8.58 -20.41
C ASP A 4 9.51 -8.30 -21.35
N ALA A 5 9.84 -9.27 -22.20
CA ALA A 5 10.83 -9.07 -23.25
C ALA A 5 10.42 -7.89 -24.13
N ALA A 6 11.33 -6.94 -24.33
CA ALA A 6 11.12 -5.88 -25.31
C ALA A 6 11.09 -6.48 -26.72
N PRO A 7 10.20 -5.99 -27.61
CA PRO A 7 10.25 -6.38 -29.01
C PRO A 7 11.62 -6.01 -29.61
N ALA A 8 12.15 -6.85 -30.50
CA ALA A 8 13.50 -6.69 -31.06
C ALA A 8 13.70 -5.36 -31.82
N THR A 9 12.63 -4.69 -32.22
CA THR A 9 12.65 -3.39 -32.90
C THR A 9 12.93 -2.21 -31.97
N PHE A 10 12.82 -2.39 -30.66
CA PHE A 10 13.13 -1.35 -29.68
C PHE A 10 14.60 -1.39 -29.28
N ALA A 11 15.26 -0.23 -29.29
CA ALA A 11 16.59 -0.05 -28.71
C ALA A 11 16.50 -0.01 -27.16
N ALA A 12 15.92 -1.05 -26.57
CA ALA A 12 15.76 -1.16 -25.13
C ALA A 12 17.08 -1.60 -24.49
N GLU A 13 17.54 -0.83 -23.49
CA GLU A 13 18.80 -1.08 -22.80
C GLU A 13 18.61 -1.67 -21.40
N LEU A 14 17.38 -1.58 -20.86
CA LEU A 14 17.10 -2.01 -19.50
C LEU A 14 17.17 -3.53 -19.42
N ARG A 15 18.17 -4.06 -18.72
CA ARG A 15 18.31 -5.48 -18.43
C ARG A 15 17.99 -5.78 -16.98
N PHE A 16 17.36 -6.92 -16.74
CA PHE A 16 17.06 -7.39 -15.40
C PHE A 16 18.27 -8.16 -14.86
N ASP A 17 19.02 -7.57 -13.92
CA ASP A 17 20.10 -8.27 -13.22
C ASP A 17 19.79 -8.36 -11.72
N PRO A 18 19.17 -9.47 -11.26
CA PRO A 18 18.80 -9.63 -9.88
C PRO A 18 20.00 -9.81 -8.94
N ALA A 19 21.19 -10.12 -9.46
CA ALA A 19 22.42 -10.21 -8.66
C ALA A 19 23.02 -8.83 -8.38
N ARG A 20 22.79 -7.86 -9.26
CA ARG A 20 23.25 -6.46 -9.08
C ARG A 20 22.26 -5.58 -8.33
N TRP A 21 21.03 -6.03 -8.08
CA TRP A 21 20.03 -5.24 -7.36
C TRP A 21 20.17 -5.47 -5.85
N THR A 22 20.97 -4.63 -5.22
CA THR A 22 21.30 -4.62 -3.77
C THR A 22 20.10 -4.42 -2.84
N HIS A 23 18.93 -4.13 -3.38
CA HIS A 23 17.71 -3.79 -2.65
C HIS A 23 16.59 -4.83 -2.81
N ARG A 24 16.93 -6.09 -3.11
CA ARG A 24 15.93 -7.16 -3.21
C ARG A 24 15.43 -7.55 -1.81
N LEU A 25 14.16 -7.28 -1.55
CA LEU A 25 13.48 -7.66 -0.30
C LEU A 25 12.86 -9.06 -0.37
N GLY A 26 12.51 -9.52 -1.57
CA GLY A 26 11.94 -10.87 -1.75
C GLY A 26 11.78 -11.25 -3.22
N PHE A 27 11.66 -12.56 -3.46
CA PHE A 27 11.42 -13.14 -4.78
C PHE A 27 10.63 -14.45 -4.67
N ARG A 28 9.75 -14.69 -5.64
CA ARG A 28 9.05 -15.97 -5.83
C ARG A 28 8.93 -16.29 -7.31
N THR A 29 9.25 -17.51 -7.71
CA THR A 29 8.90 -18.04 -9.03
C THR A 29 7.51 -18.67 -8.99
N ALA A 30 6.71 -18.44 -10.02
CA ALA A 30 5.41 -19.08 -10.22
C ALA A 30 5.26 -19.48 -11.70
N PRO A 31 4.24 -20.29 -12.06
CA PRO A 31 4.02 -20.70 -13.45
C PRO A 31 3.82 -19.53 -14.43
N ASP A 32 3.39 -18.37 -13.93
CA ASP A 32 3.16 -17.15 -14.70
C ASP A 32 4.39 -16.22 -14.77
N GLY A 33 5.52 -16.63 -14.19
CA GLY A 33 6.78 -15.90 -14.21
C GLY A 33 7.36 -15.60 -12.81
N GLY A 34 8.35 -14.71 -12.78
CA GLY A 34 9.04 -14.29 -11.57
C GLY A 34 8.37 -13.08 -10.90
N HIS A 35 8.13 -13.15 -9.60
CA HIS A 35 7.56 -12.08 -8.79
C HIS A 35 8.60 -11.55 -7.83
N TYR A 36 9.02 -10.29 -8.01
CA TYR A 36 10.07 -9.64 -7.25
C TYR A 36 9.51 -8.49 -6.40
N ILE A 37 10.06 -8.35 -5.21
CA ILE A 37 9.84 -7.20 -4.33
C ILE A 37 11.19 -6.54 -4.10
N LEU A 38 11.31 -5.30 -4.54
CA LEU A 38 12.51 -4.48 -4.40
C LEU A 38 12.19 -3.26 -3.54
N GLY A 39 13.15 -2.77 -2.77
CA GLY A 39 12.97 -1.57 -1.99
C GLY A 39 14.07 -1.30 -0.99
N ASP A 40 14.07 -0.09 -0.46
CA ASP A 40 15.04 0.45 0.49
C ASP A 40 14.39 0.79 1.85
N GLY A 41 13.23 0.19 2.12
CA GLY A 41 12.40 0.46 3.30
C GLY A 41 11.55 1.74 3.20
N ARG A 42 11.82 2.63 2.23
CA ARG A 42 11.02 3.85 1.98
C ARG A 42 10.10 3.70 0.78
N ILE A 43 10.56 2.97 -0.23
CA ILE A 43 9.81 2.68 -1.45
C ILE A 43 9.86 1.17 -1.67
N MET A 44 8.73 0.61 -2.10
CA MET A 44 8.64 -0.79 -2.51
C MET A 44 8.12 -0.89 -3.94
N HIS A 45 8.91 -1.51 -4.81
CA HIS A 45 8.51 -1.86 -6.17
C HIS A 45 8.16 -3.35 -6.24
N ARG A 46 6.92 -3.64 -6.65
CA ARG A 46 6.47 -4.99 -6.98
C ARG A 46 6.56 -5.19 -8.48
N ILE A 47 7.36 -6.15 -8.92
CA ILE A 47 7.62 -6.46 -10.32
C ILE A 47 7.20 -7.89 -10.60
N TRP A 48 6.34 -8.06 -11.59
CA TRP A 48 6.03 -9.35 -12.21
C TRP A 48 6.77 -9.42 -13.54
N LEU A 49 7.75 -10.30 -13.63
CA LEU A 49 8.57 -10.54 -14.79
C LEU A 49 8.08 -11.80 -15.51
N ARG A 50 7.62 -11.66 -16.76
CA ARG A 50 7.02 -12.76 -17.53
C ARG A 50 8.00 -13.46 -18.48
N CYS A 51 9.20 -12.90 -18.64
CA CYS A 51 10.27 -13.45 -19.47
C CYS A 51 11.44 -13.94 -18.61
N ASP A 52 12.34 -14.72 -19.21
CA ASP A 52 13.62 -15.01 -18.59
C ASP A 52 14.49 -13.74 -18.61
N PRO A 53 14.88 -13.21 -17.44
CA PRO A 53 15.66 -11.98 -17.35
C PRO A 53 17.05 -12.05 -17.97
N ALA A 54 17.64 -13.25 -18.08
CA ALA A 54 19.08 -13.40 -18.27
C ALA A 54 19.58 -12.92 -19.64
N CYS A 55 18.70 -12.79 -20.64
CA CYS A 55 19.14 -12.63 -22.03
C CYS A 55 18.41 -11.58 -22.87
N VAL A 56 17.41 -10.87 -22.32
CA VAL A 56 16.60 -9.94 -23.14
C VAL A 56 16.47 -8.56 -22.50
N PRO A 57 16.48 -7.48 -23.32
CA PRO A 57 16.06 -6.18 -22.84
C PRO A 57 14.58 -6.21 -22.46
N LEU A 58 14.20 -5.36 -21.49
CA LEU A 58 12.85 -5.36 -20.93
C LEU A 58 11.99 -4.22 -21.47
N SER A 59 10.69 -4.48 -21.56
CA SER A 59 9.65 -3.48 -21.74
C SER A 59 8.64 -3.55 -20.59
N ALA A 60 8.01 -2.42 -20.27
CA ALA A 60 6.93 -2.37 -19.30
C ALA A 60 5.58 -2.45 -20.01
N LEU A 61 4.71 -3.34 -19.52
CA LEU A 61 3.36 -3.48 -20.04
C LEU A 61 2.39 -2.67 -19.19
N ILE A 62 1.69 -1.75 -19.87
CA ILE A 62 0.77 -0.81 -19.25
C ILE A 62 -0.61 -1.00 -19.87
N ALA A 63 -1.58 -1.39 -19.06
CA ALA A 63 -2.96 -1.43 -19.48
C ALA A 63 -3.51 -0.01 -19.60
N PHE A 64 -4.31 0.23 -20.64
CA PHE A 64 -5.09 1.46 -20.80
C PHE A 64 -6.37 1.36 -19.96
N ASP A 65 -6.27 1.72 -18.68
CA ASP A 65 -7.33 1.70 -17.69
C ASP A 65 -7.36 2.98 -16.83
N ALA A 66 -8.23 3.02 -15.82
CA ALA A 66 -8.33 4.14 -14.88
C ALA A 66 -7.08 4.36 -13.99
N MET A 67 -6.03 3.55 -14.17
CA MET A 67 -4.72 3.65 -13.51
C MET A 67 -3.58 3.89 -14.50
N THR A 68 -3.85 4.14 -15.79
CA THR A 68 -2.82 4.29 -16.84
C THR A 68 -1.74 5.31 -16.45
N GLU A 69 -2.15 6.51 -16.04
CA GLU A 69 -1.22 7.58 -15.63
C GLU A 69 -0.36 7.18 -14.42
N THR A 70 -0.98 6.56 -13.41
CA THR A 70 -0.27 6.05 -12.23
C THR A 70 0.74 4.97 -12.61
N ARG A 71 0.39 4.07 -13.55
CA ARG A 71 1.28 3.03 -14.04
C ARG A 71 2.46 3.61 -14.83
N LEU A 72 2.21 4.57 -15.73
CA LEU A 72 3.26 5.29 -16.46
C LEU A 72 4.24 5.97 -15.51
N GLN A 73 3.73 6.70 -14.52
CA GLN A 73 4.56 7.37 -13.54
C GLN A 73 5.41 6.38 -12.71
N THR A 74 4.83 5.24 -12.34
CA THR A 74 5.55 4.16 -11.62
C THR A 74 6.69 3.59 -12.45
N VAL A 75 6.53 3.47 -13.78
CA VAL A 75 7.59 3.00 -14.69
C VAL A 75 8.74 3.99 -14.70
N SER A 76 8.45 5.29 -14.86
CA SER A 76 9.46 6.35 -14.82
C SER A 76 10.22 6.40 -13.50
N ASP A 77 9.52 6.23 -12.37
CA ASP A 77 10.13 6.21 -11.05
C ASP A 77 11.00 4.97 -10.82
N LEU A 78 10.59 3.80 -11.34
CA LEU A 78 11.44 2.60 -11.31
C LEU A 78 12.68 2.79 -12.17
N GLU A 79 12.56 3.32 -13.40
CA GLU A 79 13.71 3.51 -14.29
C GLU A 79 14.75 4.43 -13.63
N ARG A 80 14.29 5.53 -13.03
CA ARG A 80 15.16 6.45 -12.27
C ARG A 80 15.86 5.72 -11.13
N TRP A 81 15.11 4.94 -10.35
CA TRP A 81 15.64 4.17 -9.22
C TRP A 81 16.68 3.12 -9.67
N LEU A 82 16.39 2.37 -10.75
CA LEU A 82 17.30 1.37 -11.31
C LEU A 82 18.60 1.97 -11.86
N ARG A 83 18.56 3.21 -12.35
CA ARG A 83 19.76 3.96 -12.77
C ARG A 83 20.56 4.55 -11.60
N GLY A 84 20.24 4.17 -10.35
CA GLY A 84 20.91 4.65 -9.14
C GLY A 84 20.63 6.12 -8.82
N ARG A 85 19.63 6.73 -9.46
CA ARG A 85 19.23 8.11 -9.17
C ARG A 85 18.26 8.08 -7.98
N ALA A 86 18.41 9.04 -7.07
CA ALA A 86 17.47 9.22 -5.96
C ALA A 86 16.04 9.32 -6.50
N SER A 87 15.22 8.33 -6.19
CA SER A 87 13.81 8.34 -6.58
C SER A 87 13.05 9.07 -5.49
N ALA A 88 12.74 10.35 -5.71
CA ALA A 88 11.61 10.93 -5.03
C ALA A 88 10.38 10.25 -5.61
N SER A 89 9.86 9.23 -4.90
CA SER A 89 8.60 8.59 -5.28
C SER A 89 7.55 9.68 -5.45
N THR A 90 7.03 9.81 -6.66
CA THR A 90 5.94 10.75 -6.97
C THR A 90 4.59 10.26 -6.45
N VAL A 91 4.52 9.02 -5.95
CA VAL A 91 3.35 8.50 -5.24
C VAL A 91 3.10 9.37 -4.02
N SER A 92 1.92 10.00 -3.99
CA SER A 92 1.47 10.84 -2.89
C SER A 92 1.57 10.05 -1.58
N ARG A 93 2.40 10.55 -0.67
CA ARG A 93 2.46 10.03 0.70
C ARG A 93 1.27 10.57 1.47
N PRO A 94 0.70 9.77 2.40
CA PRO A 94 -0.32 10.29 3.29
C PRO A 94 0.21 11.52 4.03
N THR A 95 -0.64 12.53 4.21
CA THR A 95 -0.32 13.65 5.11
C THR A 95 -0.14 13.14 6.54
N SER A 96 0.49 13.93 7.42
CA SER A 96 0.63 13.55 8.83
C SER A 96 -0.70 13.17 9.48
N TYR A 97 -1.77 13.92 9.16
CA TYR A 97 -3.13 13.62 9.60
C TYR A 97 -3.65 12.28 9.06
N GLN A 98 -3.44 12.01 7.76
CA GLN A 98 -3.86 10.75 7.15
C GLN A 98 -3.09 9.55 7.72
N SER A 99 -1.79 9.68 7.93
CA SER A 99 -0.97 8.65 8.58
C SER A 99 -1.47 8.34 9.98
N GLN A 100 -1.64 9.37 10.83
CA GLN A 100 -2.18 9.18 12.19
C GLN A 100 -3.56 8.54 12.18
N ARG A 101 -4.43 8.89 11.22
CA ARG A 101 -5.74 8.26 11.08
C ARG A 101 -5.61 6.79 10.69
N LEU A 102 -4.75 6.45 9.74
CA LEU A 102 -4.52 5.07 9.33
C LEU A 102 -3.95 4.24 10.50
N ASP A 103 -3.00 4.79 11.26
CA ASP A 103 -2.43 4.14 12.44
C ASP A 103 -3.51 3.85 13.51
N LEU A 104 -4.44 4.80 13.73
CA LEU A 104 -5.58 4.59 14.61
C LEU A 104 -6.50 3.47 14.11
N LEU A 105 -6.82 3.45 12.82
CA LEU A 105 -7.68 2.41 12.23
C LEU A 105 -7.02 1.02 12.34
N LEU A 106 -5.70 0.93 12.14
CA LEU A 106 -4.94 -0.32 12.34
C LEU A 106 -4.99 -0.75 13.82
N SER A 107 -4.73 0.17 14.75
CA SER A 107 -4.79 -0.13 16.19
C SER A 107 -6.19 -0.64 16.61
N ILE A 108 -7.25 -0.09 16.02
CA ILE A 108 -8.62 -0.57 16.23
C ILE A 108 -8.79 -1.99 15.71
N LEU A 109 -8.27 -2.31 14.52
CA LEU A 109 -8.35 -3.67 13.95
C LEU A 109 -7.60 -4.69 14.82
N ASP A 110 -6.40 -4.33 15.29
CA ASP A 110 -5.58 -5.19 16.13
C ASP A 110 -6.33 -5.53 17.43
N LEU A 111 -6.87 -4.52 18.11
CA LEU A 111 -7.67 -4.74 19.32
C LEU A 111 -8.94 -5.54 19.03
N ARG A 112 -9.60 -5.33 17.88
CA ARG A 112 -10.80 -6.09 17.48
C ARG A 112 -10.50 -7.55 17.12
N GLY A 113 -9.24 -7.92 16.91
CA GLY A 113 -8.80 -9.30 16.75
C GLY A 113 -8.74 -10.08 18.06
N GLU A 114 -8.75 -9.41 19.21
CA GLU A 114 -8.82 -10.04 20.53
C GLU A 114 -10.25 -10.57 20.81
N ARG A 115 -10.37 -11.59 21.67
CA ARG A 115 -11.68 -12.13 22.07
C ARG A 115 -12.44 -11.15 22.97
N ASP A 116 -13.75 -11.08 22.77
CA ASP A 116 -14.72 -10.38 23.63
C ASP A 116 -14.54 -8.86 23.77
N VAL A 117 -13.80 -8.21 22.85
CA VAL A 117 -13.62 -6.75 22.86
C VAL A 117 -14.89 -6.01 22.52
N THR A 118 -15.32 -5.17 23.45
CA THR A 118 -16.46 -4.28 23.30
C THR A 118 -16.08 -2.96 22.62
N ASN A 119 -17.05 -2.32 21.96
CA ASN A 119 -16.85 -0.98 21.40
C ASN A 119 -16.48 0.07 22.46
N HIS A 120 -16.88 -0.15 23.71
CA HIS A 120 -16.52 0.72 24.83
C HIS A 120 -15.02 0.61 25.13
N GLU A 121 -14.46 -0.60 25.13
CA GLU A 121 -13.02 -0.81 25.32
C GLU A 121 -12.19 -0.21 24.19
N VAL A 122 -12.64 -0.32 22.94
CA VAL A 122 -12.01 0.37 21.80
C VAL A 122 -11.97 1.88 22.04
N ALA A 123 -13.08 2.45 22.49
CA ALA A 123 -13.17 3.88 22.79
C ALA A 123 -12.19 4.28 23.90
N CYS A 124 -12.19 3.56 25.02
CA CYS A 124 -11.32 3.85 26.16
C CYS A 124 -9.83 3.64 25.85
N ARG A 125 -9.45 2.63 25.05
CA ARG A 125 -8.03 2.33 24.82
C ARG A 125 -7.40 3.18 23.73
N HIS A 126 -8.12 3.44 22.62
CA HIS A 126 -7.51 4.04 21.43
C HIS A 126 -8.07 5.39 21.02
N ILE A 127 -9.36 5.66 21.25
CA ILE A 127 -10.01 6.87 20.72
C ILE A 127 -10.02 7.99 21.76
N TYR A 128 -10.26 7.64 23.03
CA TYR A 128 -10.38 8.58 24.14
C TYR A 128 -9.66 8.09 25.41
N PRO A 129 -8.33 7.82 25.36
CA PRO A 129 -7.59 7.26 26.50
C PRO A 129 -7.52 8.15 27.73
N ARG A 130 -7.92 9.41 27.63
CA ARG A 130 -7.88 10.40 28.72
C ARG A 130 -9.27 10.90 29.14
N LEU A 131 -10.34 10.33 28.60
CA LEU A 131 -11.71 10.73 28.90
C LEU A 131 -12.42 9.62 29.67
N ASP A 132 -13.10 9.97 30.76
CA ASP A 132 -14.01 9.06 31.42
C ASP A 132 -15.33 8.99 30.65
N LEU A 133 -15.54 7.87 29.94
CA LEU A 133 -16.70 7.66 29.07
C LEU A 133 -17.94 7.13 29.83
N GLY A 134 -17.82 6.85 31.13
CA GLY A 134 -18.85 6.17 31.90
C GLY A 134 -19.18 4.77 31.34
N ARG A 135 -20.20 4.09 31.90
CA ARG A 135 -20.67 2.77 31.44
C ARG A 135 -22.20 2.74 31.31
N GLY A 136 -22.73 1.66 30.73
CA GLY A 136 -24.17 1.40 30.67
C GLY A 136 -24.94 2.49 29.90
N ALA A 137 -25.90 3.14 30.57
CA ALA A 137 -26.75 4.16 29.96
C ALA A 137 -25.97 5.41 29.53
N ALA A 138 -25.00 5.85 30.35
CA ALA A 138 -24.16 7.02 30.05
C ALA A 138 -23.40 6.84 28.73
N TRP A 139 -22.75 5.68 28.57
CA TRP A 139 -22.09 5.31 27.31
C TRP A 139 -23.08 5.18 26.14
N LYS A 140 -24.24 4.54 26.35
CA LYS A 140 -25.22 4.30 25.27
C LYS A 140 -25.76 5.62 24.67
N ALA A 141 -25.92 6.64 25.49
CA ALA A 141 -26.40 7.96 25.08
C ALA A 141 -25.29 8.87 24.52
N SER A 142 -24.01 8.52 24.68
CA SER A 142 -22.90 9.42 24.38
C SER A 142 -22.65 9.60 22.86
N PRO A 143 -22.21 10.79 22.42
CA PRO A 143 -21.75 10.99 21.04
C PRO A 143 -20.48 10.19 20.72
N GLU A 144 -19.62 9.93 21.71
CA GLU A 144 -18.38 9.15 21.59
C GLU A 144 -18.67 7.72 21.14
N ARG A 145 -19.80 7.14 21.57
CA ARG A 145 -20.25 5.82 21.09
C ARG A 145 -20.48 5.81 19.59
N ARG A 146 -21.18 6.80 19.05
CA ARG A 146 -21.45 6.89 17.61
C ARG A 146 -20.17 7.10 16.81
N ARG A 147 -19.26 7.95 17.30
CA ARG A 147 -17.95 8.18 16.65
C ARG A 147 -17.09 6.92 16.68
N THR A 148 -17.06 6.20 17.80
CA THR A 148 -16.34 4.93 17.93
C THR A 148 -16.85 3.87 16.96
N GLN A 149 -18.17 3.69 16.89
CA GLN A 149 -18.78 2.76 15.93
C GLN A 149 -18.42 3.11 14.49
N ARG A 150 -18.38 4.40 14.15
CA ARG A 150 -17.98 4.85 12.81
C ARG A 150 -16.53 4.49 12.49
N LEU A 151 -15.61 4.74 13.42
CA LEU A 151 -14.20 4.41 13.25
C LEU A 151 -13.97 2.90 13.15
N ILE A 152 -14.68 2.09 13.95
CA ILE A 152 -14.63 0.62 13.85
C ILE A 152 -15.08 0.18 12.45
N ARG A 153 -16.22 0.66 11.96
CA ARG A 153 -16.71 0.32 10.62
C ARG A 153 -15.76 0.76 9.51
N GLU A 154 -15.15 1.94 9.67
CA GLU A 154 -14.16 2.45 8.72
C GLU A 154 -12.91 1.56 8.69
N ALA A 155 -12.44 1.11 9.85
CA ALA A 155 -11.30 0.22 9.97
C ALA A 155 -11.61 -1.15 9.33
N GLU A 156 -12.78 -1.73 9.65
CA GLU A 156 -13.26 -2.99 9.06
C GLU A 156 -13.42 -2.87 7.52
N ALA A 157 -13.98 -1.77 7.02
CA ALA A 157 -14.12 -1.53 5.59
C ALA A 157 -12.75 -1.35 4.89
N LEU A 158 -11.79 -0.72 5.58
CA LEU A 158 -10.42 -0.60 5.08
C LEU A 158 -9.79 -1.99 4.91
N ALA A 159 -9.92 -2.86 5.92
CA ALA A 159 -9.41 -4.23 5.89
C ALA A 159 -10.12 -5.10 4.84
N ALA A 160 -11.44 -4.95 4.68
CA ALA A 160 -12.27 -5.72 3.75
C ALA A 160 -12.05 -5.37 2.26
N GLY A 161 -11.03 -4.58 1.93
CA GLY A 161 -10.66 -4.24 0.55
C GLY A 161 -10.52 -2.74 0.29
N GLY A 162 -10.96 -1.88 1.21
CA GLY A 162 -10.81 -0.43 1.11
C GLY A 162 -9.35 0.02 0.98
N TYR A 163 -8.40 -0.75 1.52
CA TYR A 163 -6.95 -0.49 1.39
C TYR A 163 -6.48 -0.39 -0.07
N ARG A 164 -7.21 -0.99 -1.04
CA ARG A 164 -6.87 -0.89 -2.47
C ARG A 164 -6.95 0.55 -3.00
N ALA A 165 -7.80 1.38 -2.40
CA ALA A 165 -7.85 2.80 -2.73
C ALA A 165 -6.55 3.54 -2.33
N LEU A 166 -5.88 3.08 -1.26
CA LEU A 166 -4.56 3.59 -0.88
C LEU A 166 -3.51 3.27 -1.94
N LEU A 167 -3.54 2.04 -2.48
CA LEU A 167 -2.63 1.59 -3.52
C LEU A 167 -2.86 2.28 -4.87
N ALA A 168 -4.07 2.74 -5.13
CA ALA A 168 -4.41 3.46 -6.34
C ALA A 168 -4.01 4.95 -6.30
N GLY A 169 -3.36 5.43 -5.23
CA GLY A 169 -3.07 6.86 -5.05
C GLY A 169 -4.33 7.71 -4.87
N ARG A 170 -5.48 7.08 -4.58
CA ARG A 170 -6.78 7.75 -4.38
C ARG A 170 -7.07 8.02 -2.90
N ALA A 171 -6.13 7.70 -2.01
CA ALA A 171 -6.23 8.03 -0.60
C ALA A 171 -6.29 9.56 -0.43
N GLY A 172 -7.38 10.07 0.14
CA GLY A 172 -7.38 11.42 0.70
C GLY A 172 -8.36 12.44 0.14
N ARG A 173 -9.25 12.10 -0.81
CA ARG A 173 -10.49 12.89 -0.95
C ARG A 173 -11.48 12.49 0.13
N GLN A 174 -11.11 12.77 1.39
CA GLN A 174 -12.13 12.97 2.41
C GLN A 174 -12.82 14.29 2.02
N LYS A 175 -14.06 14.18 1.53
CA LYS A 175 -14.97 15.33 1.46
C LYS A 175 -15.37 15.73 2.87
#